data_AF-A0A5B6Z7G0-F1
#
_entry.id   AF-A0A5B6Z7G0-F1
#
_cell.length_a   1.000
_cell.length_b   1.000
_cell.length_c   1.000
_cell.angle_alpha   90.00
_cell.angle_beta   90.00
_cell.angle_gamma   90.00
#
_symmetry.space_group_name_H-M   'P 1'
#
loop_
_entity.id
_entity.type
_entity.pdbx_description
1 polymer ?
#
loop_
_entity_poly.entity_id
_entity_poly.type
_entity_poly.pdbx_seq_one_letter_code
_entity_poly.pdbx_strand_id
1 'polypeptide(L)'
;SLSLSLSLSKRIATMADVMSMEEIRETASRLGIDLSQVDLDSIRLPPAEDFGIKSDDEDLNEEDHLELDTGLSNIIVVDNLPVVPKEKFEKLEGVIRKIYSQIGVIKEDGLCMPVDSTTQKTLGYCFIEYNTPQEAELAREKTNLYKLDRAHIFAVNMFGDIEKFTNVPNEWAPPETKPYNPGENLQHWLTDEKARDQFVIRAGSDTEVLWNDARHLKPDPVYKRSFWTESFVQWSPLGTYLATVHRQGAAVWGGATSFNRLMRYAHAQVKLIDFSPGERYLVTYSSHEPSNPRDTHRVVLNIFDVRTGKVMRDFKGSADEFAIGGTGGVTGVSWPVFRWGGGKDDKYFARIGKNVISVYETETFTLIDKKSLKAENVMDFNWSPTDPILALFVPELGGGNQPARVSLVQIPSKEELRQKNLFSVSDCKMYWQSNGDYLAVKVDRYTKTKKSTYTGFELFRIKERDIPIEVLELENKNDKILAFAWEPKGHRFAVIHGDSPRPDISFYSMRSTNNTGRVSKLATLKGKQANALYWSPAGRFILLAGLKGFNGQLEFYNVDELETMATAEHFMATYGPSMASYYIGY
;
A
#
# COMPACT_ATOMS: atom_id res chain seq x y z
N SER A 1 29.61 -41.44 31.43
CA SER A 1 28.32 -41.61 30.71
C SER A 1 27.14 -40.90 31.39
N LEU A 2 27.32 -39.72 32.02
CA LEU A 2 26.17 -38.93 32.52
C LEU A 2 26.40 -37.41 32.58
N SER A 3 27.45 -36.89 31.95
CA SER A 3 27.69 -35.44 31.85
C SER A 3 27.63 -34.88 30.42
N LEU A 4 27.40 -35.72 29.40
CA LEU A 4 27.33 -35.29 27.99
C LEU A 4 25.90 -35.10 27.44
N SER A 5 24.85 -35.59 28.11
CA SER A 5 23.48 -35.49 27.57
C SER A 5 22.74 -34.18 27.92
N LEU A 6 23.27 -33.37 28.84
CA LEU A 6 22.62 -32.11 29.26
C LEU A 6 23.14 -30.85 28.56
N SER A 7 24.23 -30.95 27.78
CA SER A 7 24.77 -29.82 27.00
C SER A 7 24.21 -29.74 25.57
N LEU A 8 23.66 -30.82 25.03
CA LEU A 8 23.11 -30.83 23.67
C LEU A 8 21.63 -30.39 23.59
N SER A 9 20.89 -30.40 24.71
CA SER A 9 19.46 -30.03 24.70
C SER A 9 19.18 -28.52 24.82
N LYS A 10 20.21 -27.66 24.85
CA LYS A 10 20.07 -26.20 25.05
C LYS A 10 20.58 -25.34 23.90
N ARG A 11 20.80 -25.90 22.71
CA ARG A 11 21.18 -25.18 21.48
C ARG A 11 20.39 -25.60 20.24
N ILE A 12 19.09 -25.82 20.41
CA ILE A 12 18.15 -25.81 19.28
C ILE A 12 17.36 -24.51 19.41
N ALA A 13 17.97 -23.44 18.91
CA ALA A 13 17.34 -22.15 18.64
C ALA A 13 18.02 -21.63 17.38
N THR A 14 17.41 -21.99 16.26
CA THR A 14 17.79 -21.69 14.88
C THR A 14 17.64 -20.20 14.59
N MET A 15 18.76 -19.48 14.60
CA MET A 15 18.99 -18.36 13.68
C MET A 15 19.89 -18.91 12.57
N ALA A 16 19.42 -18.89 11.34
CA ALA A 16 20.26 -19.06 10.17
C ALA A 16 21.09 -17.76 10.03
N ASP A 17 22.18 -17.66 10.78
CA ASP A 17 23.23 -16.70 10.46
C ASP A 17 23.84 -17.16 9.12
N VAL A 18 23.69 -16.32 8.09
CA VAL A 18 24.41 -16.52 6.83
C VAL A 18 25.88 -16.24 7.13
N MET A 19 26.61 -17.28 7.51
CA MET A 19 28.05 -17.20 7.73
C MET A 19 28.75 -16.79 6.43
N SER A 20 29.61 -15.78 6.51
CA SER A 20 30.42 -15.39 5.38
C SER A 20 31.44 -16.49 5.05
N MET A 21 31.81 -16.64 3.78
CA MET A 21 32.85 -17.60 3.36
C MET A 21 34.20 -17.38 4.05
N GLU A 22 34.41 -16.17 4.60
CA GLU A 22 35.61 -15.79 5.34
C GLU A 22 35.61 -16.38 6.75
N GLU A 23 34.47 -16.35 7.45
CA GLU A 23 34.29 -16.99 8.77
C GLU A 23 34.37 -18.53 8.69
N ILE A 24 33.92 -19.11 7.58
CA ILE A 24 34.04 -20.55 7.30
C ILE A 24 35.52 -20.93 7.13
N ARG A 25 36.30 -20.12 6.41
CA ARG A 25 37.75 -20.32 6.22
C ARG A 25 38.53 -20.17 7.53
N GLU A 26 38.20 -19.17 8.35
CA GLU A 26 38.82 -18.99 9.67
C GLU A 26 38.52 -20.17 10.62
N THR A 27 37.27 -20.65 10.61
CA THR A 27 36.87 -21.78 11.44
C THR A 27 37.52 -23.09 10.99
N ALA A 28 37.63 -23.32 9.68
CA ALA A 28 38.31 -24.49 9.12
C ALA A 28 39.81 -24.47 9.42
N SER A 29 40.46 -23.30 9.32
CA SER A 29 41.86 -23.10 9.69
C SER A 29 42.10 -23.39 11.18
N ARG A 30 41.21 -22.93 12.07
CA ARG A 30 41.26 -23.22 13.50
C ARG A 30 41.11 -24.71 13.83
N LEU A 31 40.38 -25.45 13.00
CA LEU A 31 40.15 -26.89 13.16
C LEU A 31 41.15 -27.76 12.39
N GLY A 32 42.09 -27.15 11.66
CA GLY A 32 43.09 -27.87 10.85
C GLY A 32 42.51 -28.60 9.65
N ILE A 33 41.36 -28.16 9.13
CA ILE A 33 40.66 -28.77 8.00
C ILE A 33 41.00 -27.99 6.73
N ASP A 34 41.58 -28.67 5.74
CA ASP A 34 41.85 -28.08 4.43
C ASP A 34 40.60 -28.12 3.55
N LEU A 35 39.95 -26.98 3.40
CA LEU A 35 38.72 -26.80 2.59
C LEU A 35 38.92 -27.12 1.10
N SER A 36 40.17 -27.18 0.61
CA SER A 36 40.44 -27.55 -0.79
C SER A 36 40.37 -29.06 -1.05
N GLN A 37 40.36 -29.87 0.01
CA GLN A 37 40.20 -31.34 -0.08
C GLN A 37 38.79 -31.82 0.28
N VAL A 38 37.88 -30.90 0.63
CA VAL A 38 36.49 -31.23 0.95
C VAL A 38 35.66 -31.13 -0.32
N ASP A 39 35.30 -32.28 -0.89
CA ASP A 39 34.36 -32.36 -2.01
C ASP A 39 32.93 -32.16 -1.50
N LEU A 40 32.46 -30.92 -1.56
CA LEU A 40 31.12 -30.53 -1.10
C LEU A 40 30.00 -31.22 -1.88
N ASP A 41 30.27 -31.63 -3.13
CA ASP A 41 29.31 -32.34 -3.99
C ASP A 41 29.13 -33.82 -3.58
N SER A 42 30.03 -34.34 -2.73
CA SER A 42 29.94 -35.72 -2.20
C SER A 42 29.02 -35.88 -0.99
N ILE A 43 28.54 -34.77 -0.41
CA ILE A 43 27.65 -34.77 0.76
C ILE A 43 26.21 -35.03 0.29
N ARG A 44 25.78 -36.29 0.31
CA ARG A 44 24.37 -36.65 0.15
C ARG A 44 23.67 -36.67 1.51
N LEU A 45 22.64 -35.84 1.67
CA LEU A 45 21.69 -35.99 2.76
C LEU A 45 20.86 -37.28 2.54
N PRO A 46 20.41 -37.95 3.62
CA PRO A 46 19.49 -39.08 3.51
C PRO A 46 18.19 -38.66 2.79
N PRO A 47 17.60 -39.50 1.94
CA PRO A 47 16.36 -39.15 1.26
C PRO A 47 15.21 -38.97 2.28
N ALA A 48 14.48 -37.85 2.19
CA ALA A 48 13.24 -37.52 2.90
C ALA A 48 13.30 -36.91 4.32
N GLU A 49 14.41 -36.27 4.73
CA GLU A 49 14.44 -35.42 5.94
C GLU A 49 14.74 -33.95 5.60
N ASP A 50 13.69 -33.19 5.29
CA ASP A 50 13.80 -31.78 4.94
C ASP A 50 13.69 -30.86 6.18
N PHE A 51 13.74 -31.43 7.40
CA PHE A 51 13.60 -30.73 8.71
C PHE A 51 12.48 -29.66 8.78
N GLY A 52 11.45 -29.76 7.93
CA GLY A 52 10.32 -28.83 7.88
C GLY A 52 10.63 -27.46 7.24
N ILE A 53 11.75 -27.30 6.53
CA ILE A 53 12.07 -26.05 5.81
C ILE A 53 11.66 -26.22 4.35
N LYS A 54 10.51 -25.65 3.98
CA LYS A 54 10.13 -25.50 2.57
C LYS A 54 11.06 -24.48 1.91
N SER A 55 11.66 -24.85 0.77
CA SER A 55 12.44 -23.93 -0.05
C SER A 55 11.52 -22.93 -0.74
N ASP A 56 11.89 -21.64 -0.76
CA ASP A 56 11.15 -20.55 -1.44
C ASP A 56 11.01 -20.78 -2.97
N ASP A 57 11.76 -21.73 -3.54
CA ASP A 57 11.65 -22.12 -4.94
C ASP A 57 10.45 -23.06 -5.24
N GLU A 58 9.87 -23.73 -4.23
CA GLU A 58 8.71 -24.60 -4.45
C GLU A 58 7.39 -23.83 -4.65
N ASP A 59 7.25 -22.64 -4.07
CA ASP A 59 6.05 -21.79 -4.26
C ASP A 59 6.05 -21.06 -5.62
N LEU A 60 7.18 -21.01 -6.33
CA LEU A 60 7.29 -20.42 -7.67
C LEU A 60 7.05 -21.43 -8.80
N ASN A 61 7.14 -22.73 -8.51
CA ASN A 61 6.96 -23.79 -9.51
C ASN A 61 5.48 -24.19 -9.75
N GLU A 62 4.53 -23.70 -8.92
CA GLU A 62 3.11 -24.01 -9.12
C GLU A 62 2.40 -23.11 -10.16
N GLU A 63 2.95 -21.93 -10.50
CA GLU A 63 2.33 -21.00 -11.46
C GLU A 63 3.05 -20.86 -12.81
N ASP A 64 4.30 -21.30 -12.92
CA ASP A 64 4.94 -21.53 -14.20
C ASP A 64 5.14 -23.04 -14.37
N HIS A 65 4.15 -23.72 -14.98
CA HIS A 65 4.48 -24.87 -15.81
C HIS A 65 5.38 -24.36 -16.94
N LEU A 66 6.66 -24.18 -16.63
CA LEU A 66 7.74 -24.30 -17.59
C LEU A 66 7.54 -25.69 -18.18
N GLU A 67 6.84 -25.75 -19.31
CA GLU A 67 6.90 -26.89 -20.22
C GLU A 67 8.39 -27.08 -20.49
N LEU A 68 9.00 -27.97 -19.71
CA LEU A 68 10.24 -28.62 -20.07
C LEU A 68 9.97 -29.10 -21.49
N ASP A 69 10.65 -28.47 -22.45
CA ASP A 69 10.57 -28.79 -23.86
C ASP A 69 11.11 -30.22 -24.02
N THR A 70 10.26 -31.18 -23.67
CA THR A 70 10.38 -32.56 -24.09
C THR A 70 10.50 -32.46 -25.59
N GLY A 71 11.58 -32.99 -26.18
CA GLY A 71 11.90 -32.89 -27.61
C GLY A 71 10.89 -33.56 -28.56
N LEU A 72 9.63 -33.63 -28.15
CA LEU A 72 8.45 -34.17 -28.79
C LEU A 72 7.49 -33.04 -29.25
N SER A 73 7.75 -31.78 -28.91
CA SER A 73 7.03 -30.60 -29.40
C SER A 73 7.12 -30.41 -30.93
N ASN A 74 8.09 -31.07 -31.57
CA ASN A 74 8.28 -31.09 -33.02
C ASN A 74 7.54 -32.23 -33.73
N ILE A 75 6.82 -33.08 -32.99
CA ILE A 75 6.17 -34.28 -33.52
C ILE A 75 4.67 -34.06 -33.62
N ILE A 76 4.11 -34.31 -34.80
CA ILE A 76 2.67 -34.38 -35.02
C ILE A 76 2.22 -35.83 -35.18
N VAL A 77 1.00 -36.12 -34.73
CA VAL A 77 0.31 -37.40 -34.95
C VAL A 77 -0.83 -37.16 -35.93
N VAL A 78 -0.81 -37.90 -37.03
CA VAL A 78 -1.85 -37.87 -38.07
C VAL A 78 -2.66 -39.15 -37.97
N ASP A 79 -3.92 -39.04 -37.63
CA ASP A 79 -4.88 -40.13 -37.48
C ASP A 79 -5.84 -40.22 -38.69
N ASN A 80 -6.58 -41.32 -38.81
CA ASN A 80 -7.48 -41.67 -39.93
C ASN A 80 -6.80 -41.86 -41.30
N LEU A 81 -5.58 -42.40 -41.32
CA LEU A 81 -4.93 -42.84 -42.55
C LEU A 81 -5.51 -44.17 -43.06
N PRO A 82 -5.54 -44.39 -44.39
CA PRO A 82 -5.98 -45.66 -44.96
C PRO A 82 -5.14 -46.86 -44.46
N VAL A 83 -5.82 -47.91 -44.00
CA VAL A 83 -5.20 -49.17 -43.61
C VAL A 83 -4.80 -49.95 -44.87
N VAL A 84 -3.51 -50.07 -45.13
CA VAL A 84 -2.96 -50.70 -46.34
C VAL A 84 -2.06 -51.89 -46.00
N PRO A 85 -2.04 -52.95 -46.84
CA PRO A 85 -1.08 -54.03 -46.74
C PRO A 85 0.32 -53.58 -47.20
N LYS A 86 1.36 -54.30 -46.76
CA LYS A 86 2.79 -54.01 -47.00
C LYS A 86 3.14 -53.63 -48.45
N GLU A 87 2.50 -54.21 -49.47
CA GLU A 87 2.74 -53.90 -50.89
C GLU A 87 2.34 -52.48 -51.30
N LYS A 88 1.41 -51.84 -50.58
CA LYS A 88 0.94 -50.47 -50.84
C LYS A 88 1.51 -49.45 -49.86
N PHE A 89 2.35 -49.89 -48.92
CA PHE A 89 2.97 -49.06 -47.89
C PHE A 89 3.83 -47.95 -48.51
N GLU A 90 4.76 -48.30 -49.40
CA GLU A 90 5.65 -47.33 -50.07
C GLU A 90 4.87 -46.27 -50.86
N LYS A 91 3.73 -46.64 -51.44
CA LYS A 91 2.86 -45.70 -52.18
C LYS A 91 2.17 -44.72 -51.23
N LEU A 92 1.69 -45.19 -50.09
CA LEU A 92 1.03 -44.35 -49.09
C LEU A 92 2.05 -43.42 -48.42
N GLU A 93 3.23 -43.94 -48.07
CA GLU A 93 4.34 -43.16 -47.52
C GLU A 93 4.75 -42.04 -48.48
N GLY A 94 4.89 -42.34 -49.78
CA GLY A 94 5.22 -41.33 -50.79
C GLY A 94 4.15 -40.25 -50.94
N VAL A 95 2.86 -40.57 -50.79
CA VAL A 95 1.75 -39.60 -50.83
C VAL A 95 1.79 -38.70 -49.59
N ILE A 96 1.94 -39.27 -48.40
CA ILE A 96 2.00 -38.52 -47.14
C ILE A 96 3.24 -37.61 -47.13
N ARG A 97 4.41 -38.14 -47.50
CA ARG A 97 5.65 -37.35 -47.64
C ARG A 97 5.44 -36.18 -48.59
N LYS A 98 4.80 -36.38 -49.75
CA LYS A 98 4.52 -35.29 -50.70
C LYS A 98 3.59 -34.21 -50.15
N ILE A 99 2.57 -34.57 -49.37
CA ILE A 99 1.64 -33.62 -48.76
C ILE A 99 2.34 -32.79 -47.67
N TYR A 100 3.09 -33.45 -46.78
CA TYR A 100 3.72 -32.79 -45.64
C TYR A 100 5.04 -32.09 -45.98
N SER A 101 5.75 -32.50 -47.04
CA SER A 101 6.91 -31.78 -47.60
C SER A 101 6.55 -30.47 -48.29
N GLN A 102 5.28 -30.23 -48.64
CA GLN A 102 4.84 -28.91 -49.13
C GLN A 102 4.70 -27.88 -48.00
N ILE A 103 4.63 -28.33 -46.75
CA ILE A 103 4.29 -27.51 -45.59
C ILE A 103 5.53 -27.22 -44.73
N GLY A 104 6.43 -28.19 -44.58
CA GLY A 104 7.67 -28.04 -43.82
C GLY A 104 8.73 -29.07 -44.22
N VAL A 105 9.93 -28.93 -43.68
CA VAL A 105 11.04 -29.86 -43.95
C VAL A 105 10.99 -30.99 -42.93
N ILE A 106 10.56 -32.17 -43.39
CA ILE A 106 10.56 -33.39 -42.57
C ILE A 106 12.01 -33.84 -42.38
N LYS A 107 12.38 -34.18 -41.14
CA LYS A 107 13.72 -34.69 -40.79
C LYS A 107 14.01 -36.02 -41.52
N GLU A 108 15.28 -36.33 -41.77
CA GLU A 108 15.66 -37.64 -42.33
C GLU A 108 15.18 -38.75 -41.38
N ASP A 109 14.48 -39.76 -41.91
CA ASP A 109 13.75 -40.80 -41.16
C ASP A 109 12.66 -40.32 -40.17
N GLY A 110 12.25 -39.05 -40.24
CA GLY A 110 11.23 -38.46 -39.36
C GLY A 110 9.77 -38.83 -39.67
N LEU A 111 9.51 -39.73 -40.62
CA LEU A 111 8.16 -40.23 -40.94
C LEU A 111 8.05 -41.69 -40.51
N CYS A 112 7.34 -41.95 -39.41
CA CYS A 112 7.13 -43.29 -38.89
C CYS A 112 5.65 -43.68 -38.99
N MET A 113 5.36 -44.76 -39.71
CA MET A 113 4.02 -45.33 -39.77
C MET A 113 4.03 -46.74 -39.17
N PRO A 114 3.48 -46.92 -37.95
CA PRO A 114 3.45 -48.22 -37.30
C PRO A 114 2.63 -49.26 -38.10
N VAL A 115 3.19 -50.47 -38.18
CA VAL A 115 2.54 -51.64 -38.77
C VAL A 115 2.24 -52.67 -37.69
N ASP A 116 1.07 -53.30 -37.78
CA ASP A 116 0.69 -54.38 -36.88
C ASP A 116 1.51 -55.64 -37.20
N SER A 117 2.18 -56.20 -36.19
CA SER A 117 3.04 -57.37 -36.28
C SER A 117 2.28 -58.65 -36.66
N THR A 118 0.96 -58.69 -36.42
CA THR A 118 0.12 -59.88 -36.66
C THR A 118 -0.53 -59.87 -38.04
N THR A 119 -0.97 -58.70 -38.51
CA THR A 119 -1.75 -58.55 -39.76
C THR A 119 -0.95 -57.98 -40.93
N GLN A 120 0.28 -57.50 -40.70
CA GLN A 120 1.11 -56.77 -41.68
C GLN A 120 0.37 -55.63 -42.40
N LYS A 121 -0.58 -55.00 -41.70
CA LYS A 121 -1.32 -53.82 -42.16
C LYS A 121 -0.92 -52.61 -41.32
N THR A 122 -1.07 -51.42 -41.89
CA THR A 122 -0.83 -50.14 -41.18
C THR A 122 -1.91 -49.89 -40.13
N LEU A 123 -1.54 -49.32 -38.98
CA LEU A 123 -2.48 -49.07 -37.88
C LEU A 123 -3.36 -47.83 -38.07
N GLY A 124 -3.28 -47.16 -39.22
CA GLY A 124 -4.13 -46.02 -39.56
C GLY A 124 -3.68 -44.68 -38.98
N TYR A 125 -2.51 -44.61 -38.35
CA TYR A 125 -1.90 -43.36 -37.89
C TYR A 125 -0.41 -43.27 -38.27
N CYS A 126 0.13 -42.06 -38.36
CA CYS A 126 1.57 -41.82 -38.56
C CYS A 126 2.09 -40.70 -37.67
N PHE A 127 3.39 -40.77 -37.38
CA PHE A 127 4.16 -39.74 -36.71
C PHE A 127 5.02 -39.01 -37.73
N ILE A 128 5.03 -37.68 -37.64
CA ILE A 128 5.86 -36.81 -38.49
C ILE A 128 6.66 -35.89 -37.58
N GLU A 129 7.98 -35.97 -37.67
CA GLU A 129 8.93 -35.11 -36.96
C GLU A 129 9.43 -34.00 -37.90
N TYR A 130 9.20 -32.76 -37.48
CA TYR A 130 9.72 -31.55 -38.13
C TYR A 130 11.02 -31.07 -37.47
N ASN A 131 11.76 -30.19 -38.16
CA ASN A 131 12.95 -29.57 -37.58
C ASN A 131 12.62 -28.50 -36.54
N THR A 132 11.46 -27.85 -36.63
CA THR A 132 11.04 -26.77 -35.73
C THR A 132 9.60 -26.98 -35.23
N PRO A 133 9.27 -26.52 -34.00
CA PRO A 133 7.94 -26.69 -33.43
C PRO A 133 6.91 -25.80 -34.14
N GLN A 134 7.35 -24.68 -34.71
CA GLN A 134 6.54 -23.76 -35.52
C GLN A 134 6.05 -24.42 -36.81
N GLU A 135 6.88 -25.25 -37.46
CA GLU A 135 6.49 -26.02 -38.64
C GLU A 135 5.47 -27.11 -38.31
N ALA A 136 5.62 -27.78 -37.15
CA ALA A 136 4.67 -28.77 -36.66
C ALA A 136 3.29 -28.14 -36.40
N GLU A 137 3.25 -26.95 -35.79
CA GLU A 137 2.00 -26.23 -35.54
C GLU A 137 1.32 -25.75 -36.84
N LEU A 138 2.11 -25.24 -37.80
CA LEU A 138 1.60 -24.86 -39.12
C LEU A 138 1.06 -26.07 -39.91
N ALA A 139 1.71 -27.23 -39.76
CA ALA A 139 1.24 -28.49 -40.34
C ALA A 139 -0.09 -28.90 -39.73
N ARG A 140 -0.23 -28.85 -38.40
CA ARG A 140 -1.51 -29.11 -37.70
C ARG A 140 -2.62 -28.23 -38.25
N GLU A 141 -2.44 -26.91 -38.29
CA GLU A 141 -3.49 -25.98 -38.74
C GLU A 141 -3.95 -26.23 -40.19
N LYS A 142 -3.01 -26.55 -41.09
CA LYS A 142 -3.32 -26.73 -42.52
C LYS A 142 -3.86 -28.12 -42.88
N THR A 143 -3.50 -29.15 -42.11
CA THR A 143 -3.81 -30.55 -42.45
C THR A 143 -4.86 -31.18 -41.56
N ASN A 144 -5.21 -30.56 -40.44
CA ASN A 144 -6.36 -30.99 -39.64
C ASN A 144 -7.65 -30.84 -40.46
N LEU A 145 -8.46 -31.90 -40.52
CA LEU A 145 -9.67 -32.04 -41.35
C LEU A 145 -9.42 -32.12 -42.87
N TYR A 146 -8.18 -32.36 -43.31
CA TYR A 146 -7.89 -32.57 -44.73
C TYR A 146 -8.51 -33.87 -45.24
N LYS A 147 -9.28 -33.78 -46.33
CA LYS A 147 -9.97 -34.93 -46.93
C LYS A 147 -9.08 -35.58 -47.99
N LEU A 148 -8.52 -36.76 -47.69
CA LEU A 148 -7.80 -37.56 -48.67
C LEU A 148 -8.76 -38.29 -49.61
N ASP A 149 -9.86 -38.82 -49.06
CA ASP A 149 -10.94 -39.49 -49.79
C ASP A 149 -12.27 -39.31 -49.02
N ARG A 150 -13.41 -39.74 -49.58
CA ARG A 150 -14.75 -39.62 -48.96
C ARG A 150 -14.84 -40.28 -47.58
N ALA A 151 -14.01 -41.27 -47.30
CA ALA A 151 -13.96 -42.01 -46.04
C ALA A 151 -12.79 -41.61 -45.11
N HIS A 152 -11.77 -40.89 -45.60
CA HIS A 152 -10.53 -40.62 -44.86
C HIS A 152 -10.33 -39.12 -44.71
N ILE A 153 -10.61 -38.62 -43.50
CA ILE A 153 -10.43 -37.23 -43.09
C ILE A 153 -9.33 -37.21 -42.03
N PHE A 154 -8.21 -36.56 -42.33
CA PHE A 154 -7.08 -36.50 -41.41
C PHE A 154 -7.47 -35.76 -40.13
N ALA A 155 -7.11 -36.32 -38.99
CA ALA A 155 -7.13 -35.64 -37.70
C ALA A 155 -5.68 -35.49 -37.25
N VAL A 156 -5.22 -34.24 -37.09
CA VAL A 156 -3.82 -33.96 -36.79
C VAL A 156 -3.72 -33.30 -35.43
N ASN A 157 -2.98 -33.93 -34.51
CA ASN A 157 -2.78 -33.46 -33.14
C ASN A 157 -1.28 -33.37 -32.83
N MET A 158 -0.88 -32.48 -31.92
CA MET A 158 0.50 -32.46 -31.43
C MET A 158 0.74 -33.66 -30.51
N PHE A 159 1.96 -34.19 -30.50
CA PHE A 159 2.29 -35.29 -29.59
C PHE A 159 2.16 -34.88 -28.11
N GLY A 160 2.54 -33.65 -27.75
CA GLY A 160 2.40 -33.12 -26.38
C GLY A 160 0.95 -33.02 -25.89
N ASP A 161 -0.02 -32.89 -26.81
CA ASP A 161 -1.43 -32.79 -26.44
C ASP A 161 -2.02 -34.15 -25.99
N ILE A 162 -1.33 -35.27 -26.24
CA ILE A 162 -1.82 -36.62 -25.91
C ILE A 162 -2.03 -36.79 -24.41
N GLU A 163 -1.14 -36.28 -23.56
CA GLU A 163 -1.31 -36.35 -22.11
C GLU A 163 -2.52 -35.54 -21.65
N LYS A 164 -2.71 -34.35 -22.24
CA LYS A 164 -3.87 -33.50 -21.98
C LYS A 164 -5.16 -34.23 -22.34
N PHE A 165 -5.24 -34.86 -23.51
CA PHE A 165 -6.41 -35.63 -23.93
C PHE A 165 -6.64 -36.90 -23.11
N THR A 166 -5.57 -37.57 -22.66
CA THR A 166 -5.66 -38.74 -21.79
C THR A 166 -6.24 -38.39 -20.41
N ASN A 167 -5.96 -37.18 -19.94
CA ASN A 167 -6.43 -36.68 -18.64
C ASN A 167 -7.81 -36.00 -18.71
N VAL A 168 -8.44 -35.85 -19.89
CA VAL A 168 -9.81 -35.32 -19.98
C VAL A 168 -10.80 -36.41 -19.58
N PRO A 169 -11.64 -36.19 -18.55
CA PRO A 169 -12.70 -37.12 -18.20
C PRO A 169 -13.72 -37.25 -19.34
N ASN A 170 -14.19 -38.48 -19.60
CA ASN A 170 -15.20 -38.75 -20.65
C ASN A 170 -16.58 -38.12 -20.34
N GLU A 171 -16.83 -37.73 -19.09
CA GLU A 171 -18.08 -37.10 -18.65
C GLU A 171 -17.82 -35.64 -18.27
N TRP A 172 -18.56 -34.72 -18.90
CA TRP A 172 -18.51 -33.30 -18.55
C TRP A 172 -19.13 -33.10 -17.16
N ALA A 173 -18.33 -32.62 -16.20
CA ALA A 173 -18.81 -32.16 -14.91
C ALA A 173 -18.88 -30.62 -14.91
N PRO A 174 -19.99 -30.00 -14.46
CA PRO A 174 -20.03 -28.56 -14.23
C PRO A 174 -18.95 -28.17 -13.21
N PRO A 175 -18.28 -27.01 -13.37
CA PRO A 175 -17.30 -26.55 -12.38
C PRO A 175 -17.94 -26.53 -11.00
N GLU A 176 -17.29 -27.15 -10.02
CA GLU A 176 -17.78 -27.11 -8.65
C GLU A 176 -17.83 -25.64 -8.19
N THR A 177 -19.05 -25.15 -7.98
CA THR A 177 -19.24 -23.85 -7.34
C THR A 177 -18.67 -23.94 -5.95
N LYS A 178 -17.51 -23.30 -5.73
CA LYS A 178 -16.88 -23.24 -4.41
C LYS A 178 -17.93 -22.73 -3.41
N PRO A 179 -18.27 -23.50 -2.35
CA PRO A 179 -19.25 -23.06 -1.38
C PRO A 179 -18.79 -21.73 -0.79
N TYR A 180 -19.72 -20.76 -0.70
CA TYR A 180 -19.43 -19.46 -0.14
C TYR A 180 -19.07 -19.62 1.33
N ASN A 181 -17.78 -19.51 1.65
CA ASN A 181 -17.33 -19.34 3.02
C ASN A 181 -17.55 -17.87 3.39
N PRO A 182 -18.47 -17.56 4.34
CA PRO A 182 -18.60 -16.21 4.83
C PRO A 182 -17.25 -15.75 5.36
N GLY A 183 -16.78 -14.58 4.91
CA GLY A 183 -15.58 -13.98 5.48
C GLY A 183 -15.73 -13.80 6.99
N GLU A 184 -14.63 -13.91 7.73
CA GLU A 184 -14.65 -13.58 9.16
C GLU A 184 -15.18 -12.15 9.38
N ASN A 185 -15.84 -11.94 10.52
CA ASN A 185 -16.37 -10.63 10.87
C ASN A 185 -15.21 -9.66 11.16
N LEU A 186 -14.93 -8.78 10.20
CA LEU A 186 -13.89 -7.75 10.28
C LEU A 186 -14.21 -6.66 11.32
N GLN A 187 -15.46 -6.56 11.75
CA GLN A 187 -15.95 -5.58 12.72
C GLN A 187 -16.24 -6.21 14.09
N HIS A 188 -15.80 -7.45 14.33
CA HIS A 188 -16.03 -8.14 15.60
C HIS A 188 -15.54 -7.33 16.81
N TRP A 189 -14.47 -6.56 16.66
CA TRP A 189 -13.94 -5.72 17.74
C TRP A 189 -14.95 -4.67 18.25
N LEU A 190 -15.91 -4.22 17.43
CA LEU A 190 -17.00 -3.34 17.85
C LEU A 190 -18.02 -4.04 18.77
N THR A 191 -18.04 -5.37 18.79
CA THR A 191 -18.94 -6.16 19.64
C THR A 191 -18.33 -6.53 20.99
N ASP A 192 -17.10 -6.07 21.29
CA ASP A 192 -16.48 -6.30 22.60
C ASP A 192 -17.30 -5.63 23.71
N GLU A 193 -17.84 -6.42 24.64
CA GLU A 193 -18.66 -5.93 25.76
C GLU A 193 -17.91 -4.94 26.66
N LYS A 194 -16.57 -5.05 26.68
CA LYS A 194 -15.70 -4.17 27.47
C LYS A 194 -15.32 -2.88 26.74
N ALA A 195 -15.69 -2.73 25.46
CA ALA A 195 -15.34 -1.59 24.61
C ALA A 195 -13.86 -1.21 24.69
N ARG A 196 -12.98 -2.22 24.63
CA ARG A 196 -11.52 -2.04 24.69
C ARG A 196 -10.98 -1.63 23.32
N ASP A 197 -9.83 -0.98 23.34
CA ASP A 197 -9.12 -0.61 22.12
C ASP A 197 -8.08 -1.67 21.76
N GLN A 198 -7.89 -1.93 20.47
CA GLN A 198 -6.76 -2.71 19.99
C GLN A 198 -5.63 -1.78 19.57
N PHE A 199 -4.41 -2.17 19.90
CA PHE A 199 -3.20 -1.48 19.46
C PHE A 199 -2.17 -2.49 18.96
N VAL A 200 -1.30 -2.03 18.07
CA VAL A 200 -0.24 -2.86 17.49
C VAL A 200 1.11 -2.40 17.99
N ILE A 201 1.90 -3.34 18.50
CA ILE A 201 3.29 -3.12 18.87
C ILE A 201 4.16 -3.84 17.86
N ARG A 202 5.19 -3.16 17.37
CA ARG A 202 6.27 -3.79 16.63
C ARG A 202 7.59 -3.62 17.38
N ALA A 203 8.24 -4.73 17.67
CA ALA A 203 9.54 -4.79 18.32
C ALA A 203 10.48 -5.67 17.50
N GLY A 204 11.43 -5.05 16.79
CA GLY A 204 12.33 -5.76 15.88
C GLY A 204 11.57 -6.48 14.76
N SER A 205 11.67 -7.81 14.74
CA SER A 205 10.97 -8.71 13.80
C SER A 205 9.57 -9.09 14.23
N ASP A 206 9.20 -8.88 15.49
CA ASP A 206 7.92 -9.31 16.03
C ASP A 206 6.87 -8.20 15.93
N THR A 207 5.69 -8.57 15.46
CA THR A 207 4.50 -7.70 15.45
C THR A 207 3.39 -8.38 16.25
N GLU A 208 2.84 -7.65 17.21
CA GLU A 208 1.81 -8.13 18.12
C GLU A 208 0.63 -7.15 18.14
N VAL A 209 -0.58 -7.68 18.06
CA VAL A 209 -1.82 -6.93 18.29
C VAL A 209 -2.35 -7.30 19.66
N LEU A 210 -2.61 -6.28 20.50
CA LEU A 210 -3.05 -6.47 21.88
C LEU A 210 -4.31 -5.65 22.16
N TRP A 211 -5.16 -6.16 23.05
CA TRP A 211 -6.23 -5.37 23.66
C TRP A 211 -5.68 -4.54 24.81
N ASN A 212 -6.13 -3.30 24.89
CA ASN A 212 -5.90 -2.42 26.02
C ASN A 212 -6.90 -2.75 27.15
N ASP A 213 -6.51 -3.60 28.10
CA ASP A 213 -7.28 -3.78 29.34
C ASP A 213 -6.81 -2.79 30.41
N ALA A 214 -7.42 -1.60 30.39
CA ALA A 214 -7.13 -0.53 31.35
C ALA A 214 -7.43 -0.91 32.81
N ARG A 215 -8.31 -1.90 33.07
CA ARG A 215 -8.66 -2.31 34.43
C ARG A 215 -7.62 -3.23 35.05
N HIS A 216 -7.01 -4.07 34.23
CA HIS A 216 -5.98 -5.01 34.68
C HIS A 216 -4.54 -4.49 34.46
N LEU A 217 -4.37 -3.34 33.79
CA LEU A 217 -3.06 -2.74 33.45
C LEU A 217 -2.13 -3.75 32.75
N LYS A 218 -2.73 -4.73 32.06
CA LYS A 218 -2.02 -5.79 31.34
C LYS A 218 -2.60 -5.86 29.95
N PRO A 219 -1.75 -5.82 28.91
CA PRO A 219 -2.22 -5.98 27.56
C PRO A 219 -2.53 -7.46 27.31
N ASP A 220 -3.72 -7.75 26.77
CA ASP A 220 -4.11 -9.10 26.40
C ASP A 220 -3.71 -9.33 24.93
N PRO A 221 -2.80 -10.27 24.61
CA PRO A 221 -2.39 -10.51 23.23
C PRO A 221 -3.54 -11.14 22.44
N VAL A 222 -3.88 -10.54 21.30
CA VAL A 222 -4.84 -11.08 20.32
C VAL A 222 -4.13 -11.98 19.33
N TYR A 223 -3.05 -11.44 18.75
CA TYR A 223 -2.33 -12.10 17.68
C TYR A 223 -0.87 -11.68 17.70
N LYS A 224 0.03 -12.66 17.59
CA LYS A 224 1.47 -12.46 17.49
C LYS A 224 1.98 -13.15 16.24
N ARG A 225 2.79 -12.44 15.46
CA ARG A 225 3.50 -13.03 14.32
C ARG A 225 4.88 -12.42 14.14
N SER A 226 5.87 -13.29 14.03
CA SER A 226 7.24 -12.92 13.67
C SER A 226 7.37 -12.72 12.16
N PHE A 227 8.19 -11.76 11.75
CA PHE A 227 8.45 -11.36 10.36
C PHE A 227 7.18 -11.02 9.57
N TRP A 228 6.19 -10.43 10.25
CA TRP A 228 4.92 -10.07 9.60
C TRP A 228 5.05 -8.91 8.61
N THR A 229 6.05 -8.05 8.79
CA THR A 229 6.39 -6.96 7.87
C THR A 229 7.89 -6.72 7.88
N GLU A 230 8.42 -6.29 6.74
CA GLU A 230 9.82 -5.86 6.63
C GLU A 230 9.99 -4.39 7.07
N SER A 231 9.03 -3.52 6.73
CA SER A 231 9.16 -2.07 6.90
C SER A 231 8.37 -1.49 8.06
N PHE A 232 7.03 -1.44 7.96
CA PHE A 232 6.16 -0.91 9.01
C PHE A 232 4.73 -1.46 8.86
N VAL A 233 3.94 -1.29 9.92
CA VAL A 233 2.52 -1.63 9.97
C VAL A 233 1.68 -0.38 10.11
N GLN A 234 0.49 -0.38 9.53
CA GLN A 234 -0.46 0.72 9.64
C GLN A 234 -1.90 0.19 9.68
N TRP A 235 -2.65 0.64 10.67
CA TRP A 235 -4.10 0.44 10.72
C TRP A 235 -4.79 1.33 9.69
N SER A 236 -5.85 0.82 9.08
CA SER A 236 -6.75 1.63 8.28
C SER A 236 -7.52 2.64 9.16
N PRO A 237 -8.00 3.76 8.60
CA PRO A 237 -8.62 4.85 9.37
C PRO A 237 -9.82 4.47 10.26
N LEU A 238 -10.56 3.41 9.92
CA LEU A 238 -11.69 2.90 10.72
C LEU A 238 -11.32 1.65 11.51
N GLY A 239 -10.06 1.18 11.45
CA GLY A 239 -9.58 0.01 12.20
C GLY A 239 -10.03 -1.35 11.67
N THR A 240 -10.62 -1.41 10.47
CA THR A 240 -11.08 -2.69 9.87
C THR A 240 -9.92 -3.54 9.34
N TYR A 241 -8.85 -2.89 8.86
CA TYR A 241 -7.75 -3.52 8.14
C TYR A 241 -6.41 -3.17 8.79
N LEU A 242 -5.52 -4.14 8.84
CA LEU A 242 -4.11 -3.92 9.16
C LEU A 242 -3.28 -4.10 7.89
N ALA A 243 -2.52 -3.08 7.49
CA ALA A 243 -1.60 -3.16 6.37
C ALA A 243 -0.18 -3.48 6.83
N THR A 244 0.48 -4.37 6.09
CA THR A 244 1.91 -4.68 6.22
C THR A 244 2.61 -4.38 4.90
N VAL A 245 3.81 -3.81 4.98
CA VAL A 245 4.63 -3.49 3.80
C VAL A 245 5.78 -4.48 3.65
N HIS A 246 5.98 -4.97 2.43
CA HIS A 246 7.00 -5.94 2.04
C HIS A 246 7.69 -5.47 0.74
N ARG A 247 8.88 -5.98 0.44
CA ARG A 247 9.62 -5.63 -0.79
C ARG A 247 8.84 -5.99 -2.07
N GLN A 248 8.04 -7.06 -2.03
CA GLN A 248 7.21 -7.50 -3.15
C GLN A 248 5.87 -6.74 -3.27
N GLY A 249 5.43 -6.01 -2.24
CA GLY A 249 4.10 -5.41 -2.22
C GLY A 249 3.60 -5.01 -0.83
N ALA A 250 2.32 -4.61 -0.80
CA ALA A 250 1.59 -4.45 0.46
C ALA A 250 0.60 -5.61 0.62
N ALA A 251 0.33 -6.01 1.87
CA ALA A 251 -0.72 -6.97 2.18
C ALA A 251 -1.64 -6.39 3.24
N VAL A 252 -2.94 -6.66 3.10
CA VAL A 252 -3.97 -6.27 4.05
C VAL A 252 -4.48 -7.52 4.75
N TRP A 253 -4.55 -7.42 6.07
CA TRP A 253 -4.97 -8.45 6.99
C TRP A 253 -6.23 -8.01 7.71
N GLY A 254 -7.08 -8.96 8.05
CA GLY A 254 -8.28 -8.73 8.82
C GLY A 254 -8.87 -10.03 9.33
N GLY A 255 -9.73 -9.91 10.34
CA GLY A 255 -10.27 -11.05 11.07
C GLY A 255 -10.29 -10.75 12.57
N ALA A 256 -11.22 -11.38 13.28
CA ALA A 256 -11.47 -11.07 14.70
C ALA A 256 -10.33 -11.52 15.62
N THR A 257 -9.74 -12.67 15.30
CA THR A 257 -8.72 -13.34 16.15
C THR A 257 -7.59 -13.96 15.34
N SER A 258 -7.83 -14.32 14.08
CA SER A 258 -6.87 -15.04 13.23
C SER A 258 -5.98 -14.11 12.38
N PHE A 259 -6.40 -12.86 12.17
CA PHE A 259 -5.76 -11.91 11.25
C PHE A 259 -5.36 -12.58 9.93
N ASN A 260 -6.34 -13.17 9.25
CA ASN A 260 -6.11 -13.83 7.97
C ASN A 260 -5.70 -12.82 6.89
N ARG A 261 -4.88 -13.28 5.93
CA ARG A 261 -4.50 -12.47 4.77
C ARG A 261 -5.73 -12.29 3.89
N LEU A 262 -6.28 -11.08 3.85
CA LEU A 262 -7.43 -10.78 3.01
C LEU A 262 -6.98 -10.59 1.57
N MET A 263 -6.07 -9.63 1.35
CA MET A 263 -5.65 -9.24 0.01
C MET A 263 -4.15 -8.93 -0.03
N ARG A 264 -3.56 -9.17 -1.21
CA ARG A 264 -2.17 -8.81 -1.53
C ARG A 264 -2.19 -7.86 -2.72
N TYR A 265 -1.46 -6.76 -2.60
CA TYR A 265 -1.29 -5.76 -3.63
C TYR A 265 0.13 -5.87 -4.20
N ALA A 266 0.24 -6.42 -5.40
CA ALA A 266 1.51 -6.58 -6.09
C ALA A 266 2.05 -5.20 -6.52
N HIS A 267 3.07 -4.72 -5.81
CA HIS A 267 3.77 -3.48 -6.15
C HIS A 267 5.20 -3.56 -5.62
N ALA A 268 6.19 -3.67 -6.50
CA ALA A 268 7.58 -3.80 -6.06
C ALA A 268 8.08 -2.52 -5.34
N GLN A 269 8.84 -2.73 -4.26
CA GLN A 269 9.55 -1.69 -3.51
C GLN A 269 8.66 -0.57 -2.95
N VAL A 270 7.50 -0.92 -2.40
CA VAL A 270 6.63 0.05 -1.71
C VAL A 270 7.38 0.67 -0.53
N LYS A 271 7.46 2.00 -0.52
CA LYS A 271 8.06 2.77 0.58
C LYS A 271 7.02 3.38 1.50
N LEU A 272 5.87 3.81 0.96
CA LEU A 272 4.80 4.45 1.72
C LEU A 272 3.44 3.90 1.29
N ILE A 273 2.49 3.84 2.22
CA ILE A 273 1.10 3.45 2.00
C ILE A 273 0.17 4.46 2.67
N ASP A 274 -0.98 4.70 2.06
CA ASP A 274 -2.02 5.57 2.60
C ASP A 274 -3.39 5.02 2.25
N PHE A 275 -4.31 5.08 3.20
CA PHE A 275 -5.67 4.59 3.04
C PHE A 275 -6.61 5.76 2.80
N SER A 276 -7.63 5.54 1.97
CA SER A 276 -8.73 6.48 1.90
C SER A 276 -9.48 6.53 3.24
N PRO A 277 -10.00 7.69 3.67
CA PRO A 277 -10.75 7.84 4.93
C PRO A 277 -11.92 6.87 5.13
N GLY A 278 -12.58 6.46 4.04
CA GLY A 278 -13.64 5.44 4.03
C GLY A 278 -13.16 4.00 3.79
N GLU A 279 -11.85 3.75 3.76
CA GLU A 279 -11.21 2.43 3.59
C GLU A 279 -11.54 1.70 2.28
N ARG A 280 -11.97 2.43 1.24
CA ARG A 280 -12.28 1.84 -0.07
C ARG A 280 -11.04 1.69 -0.95
N TYR A 281 -10.07 2.58 -0.79
CA TYR A 281 -8.88 2.63 -1.63
C TYR A 281 -7.59 2.62 -0.82
N LEU A 282 -6.58 1.93 -1.35
CA LEU A 282 -5.22 1.91 -0.83
C LEU A 282 -4.30 2.55 -1.86
N VAL A 283 -3.64 3.63 -1.48
CA VAL A 283 -2.56 4.25 -2.25
C VAL A 283 -1.26 3.65 -1.80
N THR A 284 -0.47 3.18 -2.76
CA THR A 284 0.90 2.71 -2.51
C THR A 284 1.85 3.59 -3.30
N TYR A 285 2.99 3.92 -2.69
CA TYR A 285 4.04 4.72 -3.30
C TYR A 285 5.33 3.92 -3.35
N SER A 286 5.89 3.82 -4.55
CA SER A 286 7.22 3.27 -4.81
C SER A 286 8.07 4.33 -5.49
N SER A 287 9.34 4.41 -5.09
CA SER A 287 10.34 5.20 -5.79
C SER A 287 11.54 4.34 -6.12
N HIS A 288 11.77 4.19 -7.43
CA HIS A 288 12.92 3.48 -7.95
C HIS A 288 14.06 4.46 -8.16
N GLU A 289 15.19 4.16 -7.52
CA GLU A 289 16.44 4.86 -7.81
C GLU A 289 16.88 4.50 -9.24
N PRO A 290 17.23 5.51 -10.05
CA PRO A 290 17.60 5.29 -11.43
C PRO A 290 18.93 4.57 -11.49
N SER A 291 19.01 3.55 -12.34
CA SER A 291 20.27 2.83 -12.60
C SER A 291 21.34 3.72 -13.25
N ASN A 292 20.95 4.87 -13.80
CA ASN A 292 21.82 5.88 -14.40
C ASN A 292 21.82 7.18 -13.57
N PRO A 293 22.99 7.75 -13.22
CA PRO A 293 23.12 9.01 -12.48
C PRO A 293 22.58 10.27 -13.18
N ARG A 294 22.13 10.15 -14.44
CA ARG A 294 21.56 11.26 -15.23
C ARG A 294 20.03 11.28 -15.26
N ASP A 295 19.38 10.19 -14.89
CA ASP A 295 17.92 10.11 -14.86
C ASP A 295 17.40 10.53 -13.48
N THR A 296 16.20 11.12 -13.44
CA THR A 296 15.53 11.45 -12.18
C THR A 296 14.85 10.21 -11.60
N HIS A 297 14.64 10.21 -10.27
CA HIS A 297 13.94 9.13 -9.59
C HIS A 297 12.54 8.93 -10.18
N ARG A 298 12.26 7.71 -10.65
CA ARG A 298 10.94 7.37 -11.19
C ARG A 298 10.02 7.00 -10.04
N VAL A 299 8.96 7.77 -9.90
CA VAL A 299 7.91 7.54 -8.90
C VAL A 299 6.74 6.81 -9.56
N VAL A 300 6.26 5.78 -8.88
CA VAL A 300 5.06 5.04 -9.25
C VAL A 300 4.12 5.03 -8.04
N LEU A 301 2.91 5.56 -8.23
CA LEU A 301 1.82 5.44 -7.27
C LEU A 301 0.71 4.57 -7.85
N ASN A 302 0.28 3.56 -7.12
CA ASN A 302 -0.86 2.75 -7.53
C ASN A 302 -2.00 2.92 -6.54
N ILE A 303 -3.20 3.19 -7.06
CA ILE A 303 -4.44 3.18 -6.30
C ILE A 303 -5.11 1.83 -6.52
N PHE A 304 -5.24 1.08 -5.44
CA PHE A 304 -5.90 -0.22 -5.41
C PHE A 304 -7.27 -0.09 -4.74
N ASP A 305 -8.25 -0.87 -5.21
CA ASP A 305 -9.46 -1.14 -4.44
C ASP A 305 -9.13 -2.11 -3.32
N VAL A 306 -9.39 -1.72 -2.07
CA VAL A 306 -9.04 -2.51 -0.88
C VAL A 306 -9.74 -3.87 -0.91
N ARG A 307 -11.00 -3.92 -1.32
CA ARG A 307 -11.81 -5.14 -1.28
C ARG A 307 -11.48 -6.11 -2.41
N THR A 308 -11.26 -5.60 -3.62
CA THR A 308 -11.03 -6.45 -4.80
C THR A 308 -9.56 -6.67 -5.13
N GLY A 309 -8.64 -5.87 -4.57
CA GLY A 309 -7.21 -5.95 -4.86
C GLY A 309 -6.82 -5.45 -6.24
N LYS A 310 -7.79 -5.01 -7.05
CA LYS A 310 -7.55 -4.56 -8.42
C LYS A 310 -6.91 -3.19 -8.41
N VAL A 311 -5.93 -3.00 -9.30
CA VAL A 311 -5.38 -1.68 -9.61
C VAL A 311 -6.48 -0.90 -10.31
N MET A 312 -6.96 0.16 -9.68
CA MET A 312 -7.94 1.07 -10.28
C MET A 312 -7.25 2.10 -11.17
N ARG A 313 -6.09 2.61 -10.72
CA ARG A 313 -5.30 3.60 -11.46
C ARG A 313 -3.84 3.59 -11.02
N ASP A 314 -2.91 3.63 -11.97
CA ASP A 314 -1.48 3.89 -11.76
C ASP A 314 -1.10 5.34 -12.12
N PHE A 315 -0.24 5.99 -11.35
CA PHE A 315 0.33 7.31 -11.67
C PHE A 315 1.84 7.18 -11.70
N LYS A 316 2.43 7.51 -12.85
CA LYS A 316 3.88 7.42 -13.08
C LYS A 316 4.40 8.81 -13.42
N GLY A 317 5.55 9.20 -12.86
CA GLY A 317 6.19 10.47 -13.18
C GLY A 317 7.53 10.65 -12.48
N SER A 318 8.13 11.82 -12.65
CA SER A 318 9.39 12.19 -11.98
C SER A 318 9.12 12.62 -10.53
N ALA A 319 10.04 12.34 -9.60
CA ALA A 319 9.94 12.78 -8.21
C ALA A 319 9.63 14.28 -8.08
N ASP A 320 10.19 15.13 -8.96
CA ASP A 320 9.95 16.58 -8.97
C ASP A 320 8.48 16.95 -9.25
N GLU A 321 7.74 16.13 -10.00
CA GLU A 321 6.31 16.35 -10.25
C GLU A 321 5.44 15.98 -9.03
N PHE A 322 5.99 15.21 -8.09
CA PHE A 322 5.34 14.81 -6.84
C PHE A 322 5.88 15.61 -5.64
N ALA A 323 6.92 16.42 -5.83
CA ALA A 323 7.48 17.35 -4.86
C ALA A 323 6.65 18.62 -4.62
N ILE A 324 5.77 18.95 -5.58
CA ILE A 324 5.03 20.21 -5.61
C ILE A 324 3.99 20.21 -4.48
N GLY A 325 3.98 21.25 -3.63
CA GLY A 325 2.90 21.47 -2.66
C GLY A 325 3.15 21.03 -1.22
N GLY A 326 4.39 21.07 -0.71
CA GLY A 326 4.65 20.76 0.71
C GLY A 326 5.95 21.33 1.26
N THR A 327 5.89 21.83 2.50
CA THR A 327 7.04 22.15 3.33
C THR A 327 7.43 20.92 4.16
N GLY A 328 8.14 19.96 3.55
CA GLY A 328 8.77 18.85 4.28
C GLY A 328 8.36 17.44 3.84
N GLY A 329 8.52 17.14 2.56
CA GLY A 329 8.37 15.79 2.03
C GLY A 329 9.53 14.84 2.39
N VAL A 330 9.23 13.55 2.62
CA VAL A 330 10.25 12.50 2.72
C VAL A 330 10.83 12.27 1.33
N THR A 331 12.16 12.32 1.17
CA THR A 331 12.84 12.11 -0.12
C THR A 331 12.37 13.02 -1.26
N GLY A 332 11.97 14.26 -0.96
CA GLY A 332 11.57 15.24 -1.97
C GLY A 332 10.16 15.07 -2.53
N VAL A 333 9.27 14.27 -1.91
CA VAL A 333 7.85 14.14 -2.31
C VAL A 333 6.92 14.56 -1.17
N SER A 334 5.92 15.40 -1.47
CA SER A 334 4.87 15.78 -0.50
C SER A 334 3.94 14.59 -0.28
N TRP A 335 3.99 13.99 0.92
CA TRP A 335 3.13 12.87 1.30
C TRP A 335 2.12 13.30 2.37
N PRO A 336 0.83 12.92 2.25
CA PRO A 336 0.19 12.16 1.17
C PRO A 336 0.02 12.98 -0.12
N VAL A 337 0.29 12.35 -1.27
CA VAL A 337 0.20 12.98 -2.61
C VAL A 337 -1.25 13.21 -3.01
N PHE A 338 -2.09 12.19 -2.77
CA PHE A 338 -3.51 12.25 -3.04
C PHE A 338 -4.22 12.59 -1.74
N ARG A 339 -4.96 13.69 -1.73
CA ARG A 339 -5.84 14.02 -0.61
C ARG A 339 -7.27 13.69 -1.02
N TRP A 340 -7.91 12.88 -0.19
CA TRP A 340 -9.29 12.42 -0.38
C TRP A 340 -10.28 13.48 0.09
N GLY A 341 -11.40 13.60 -0.63
CA GLY A 341 -12.47 14.57 -0.36
C GLY A 341 -13.84 13.92 -0.55
N GLY A 342 -14.85 14.54 0.07
CA GLY A 342 -16.22 13.99 0.12
C GLY A 342 -16.51 13.13 1.35
N GLY A 343 -15.78 13.35 2.44
CA GLY A 343 -15.99 12.67 3.73
C GLY A 343 -15.71 11.17 3.67
N LYS A 344 -16.51 10.39 4.43
CA LYS A 344 -16.41 8.93 4.49
C LYS A 344 -16.78 8.23 3.18
N ASP A 345 -17.42 8.97 2.27
CA ASP A 345 -17.85 8.44 0.98
C ASP A 345 -16.74 8.52 -0.07
N ASP A 346 -15.50 8.93 0.27
CA ASP A 346 -14.31 8.97 -0.58
C ASP A 346 -14.63 9.25 -2.06
N LYS A 347 -15.46 10.25 -2.35
CA LYS A 347 -16.05 10.42 -3.68
C LYS A 347 -15.07 11.06 -4.66
N TYR A 348 -14.19 11.88 -4.12
CA TYR A 348 -13.22 12.64 -4.88
C TYR A 348 -11.83 12.47 -4.29
N PHE A 349 -10.81 12.57 -5.13
CA PHE A 349 -9.44 12.76 -4.67
C PHE A 349 -8.77 13.80 -5.53
N ALA A 350 -7.91 14.60 -4.92
CA ALA A 350 -7.17 15.63 -5.63
C ALA A 350 -5.67 15.40 -5.50
N ARG A 351 -4.97 15.80 -6.57
CA ARG A 351 -3.52 15.90 -6.65
C ARG A 351 -3.15 17.30 -7.07
N ILE A 352 -2.12 17.84 -6.42
CA ILE A 352 -1.48 19.06 -6.86
C ILE A 352 -0.48 18.76 -7.99
N GLY A 353 -0.52 19.58 -9.03
CA GLY A 353 0.45 19.60 -10.12
C GLY A 353 1.03 21.00 -10.28
N LYS A 354 1.87 21.19 -11.30
CA LYS A 354 2.46 22.50 -11.60
C LYS A 354 1.39 23.48 -12.07
N ASN A 355 1.01 24.44 -11.23
CA ASN A 355 -0.02 25.47 -11.50
C ASN A 355 -1.43 24.94 -11.78
N VAL A 356 -1.70 23.69 -11.42
CA VAL A 356 -3.00 23.04 -11.62
C VAL A 356 -3.31 22.11 -10.47
N ILE A 357 -4.59 21.99 -10.13
CA ILE A 357 -5.08 20.95 -9.24
C ILE A 357 -5.96 20.01 -10.05
N SER A 358 -5.58 18.75 -10.07
CA SER A 358 -6.33 17.71 -10.76
C SER A 358 -7.22 16.99 -9.75
N VAL A 359 -8.53 17.19 -9.89
CA VAL A 359 -9.55 16.54 -9.06
C VAL A 359 -10.18 15.40 -9.86
N TYR A 360 -10.09 14.20 -9.32
CA TYR A 360 -10.59 12.97 -9.91
C TYR A 360 -11.82 12.47 -9.15
N GLU A 361 -12.74 11.86 -9.87
CA GLU A 361 -13.88 11.15 -9.31
C GLU A 361 -13.55 9.67 -9.12
N THR A 362 -13.91 9.09 -7.98
CA THR A 362 -13.55 7.71 -7.65
C THR A 362 -14.37 6.64 -8.34
N GLU A 363 -15.56 6.95 -8.86
CA GLU A 363 -16.38 5.97 -9.58
C GLU A 363 -15.78 5.64 -10.95
N THR A 364 -15.23 6.65 -11.63
CA THR A 364 -14.71 6.52 -12.99
C THR A 364 -13.19 6.65 -13.07
N PHE A 365 -12.53 7.12 -12.01
CA PHE A 365 -11.12 7.52 -12.00
C PHE A 365 -10.76 8.55 -13.07
N THR A 366 -11.75 9.30 -13.54
CA THR A 366 -11.58 10.37 -14.53
C THR A 366 -11.56 11.73 -13.87
N LEU A 367 -10.96 12.69 -14.56
CA LEU A 367 -10.88 14.08 -14.11
C LEU A 367 -12.26 14.74 -14.23
N ILE A 368 -12.70 15.44 -13.18
CA ILE A 368 -14.01 16.12 -13.16
C ILE A 368 -14.08 17.12 -14.33
N ASP A 369 -15.11 17.01 -15.16
CA ASP A 369 -15.33 17.76 -16.42
C ASP A 369 -14.17 17.75 -17.42
N LYS A 370 -13.25 16.77 -17.31
CA LYS A 370 -12.02 16.68 -18.13
C LYS A 370 -11.15 17.94 -18.09
N LYS A 371 -11.34 18.81 -17.08
CA LYS A 371 -10.58 20.06 -16.90
C LYS A 371 -10.04 20.16 -15.48
N SER A 372 -8.73 20.31 -15.36
CA SER A 372 -8.08 20.59 -14.09
C SER A 372 -8.45 22.00 -13.62
N LEU A 373 -8.52 22.17 -12.30
CA LEU A 373 -8.69 23.48 -11.70
C LEU A 373 -7.39 24.26 -11.92
N LYS A 374 -7.48 25.35 -12.69
CA LYS A 374 -6.33 26.23 -12.92
C LYS A 374 -6.08 27.03 -11.65
N ALA A 375 -4.95 26.78 -11.01
CA ALA A 375 -4.58 27.44 -9.78
C ALA A 375 -3.06 27.67 -9.79
N GLU A 376 -2.66 28.88 -10.15
CA GLU A 376 -1.25 29.25 -10.32
C GLU A 376 -0.51 29.22 -8.97
N ASN A 377 0.66 28.57 -8.95
CA ASN A 377 1.57 28.47 -7.81
C ASN A 377 0.91 28.07 -6.48
N VAL A 378 -0.06 27.15 -6.50
CA VAL A 378 -0.62 26.59 -5.27
C VAL A 378 0.50 25.96 -4.45
N MET A 379 0.57 26.35 -3.17
CA MET A 379 1.56 25.81 -2.23
C MET A 379 0.99 24.70 -1.36
N ASP A 380 -0.30 24.77 -1.02
CA ASP A 380 -0.96 23.72 -0.24
C ASP A 380 -2.46 23.73 -0.52
N PHE A 381 -3.12 22.58 -0.37
CA PHE A 381 -4.57 22.46 -0.49
C PHE A 381 -5.12 21.43 0.49
N ASN A 382 -6.22 21.70 1.17
CA ASN A 382 -6.81 20.78 2.14
C ASN A 382 -8.30 20.59 1.84
N TRP A 383 -8.79 19.36 1.92
CA TRP A 383 -10.22 19.10 1.85
C TRP A 383 -10.90 19.34 3.19
N SER A 384 -12.14 19.80 3.14
CA SER A 384 -13.03 19.68 4.29
C SER A 384 -13.26 18.19 4.61
N PRO A 385 -13.23 17.80 5.89
CA PRO A 385 -13.37 16.40 6.29
C PRO A 385 -14.78 15.84 6.09
N THR A 386 -15.79 16.68 5.86
CA THR A 386 -17.20 16.26 5.71
C THR A 386 -17.76 16.67 4.35
N ASP A 387 -17.63 17.95 3.99
CA ASP A 387 -18.17 18.49 2.74
C ASP A 387 -17.14 18.42 1.60
N PRO A 388 -17.56 18.34 0.33
CA PRO A 388 -16.66 18.39 -0.82
C PRO A 388 -16.18 19.82 -1.12
N ILE A 389 -15.60 20.49 -0.12
CA ILE A 389 -15.02 21.84 -0.22
C ILE A 389 -13.51 21.73 -0.17
N LEU A 390 -12.85 22.40 -1.10
CA LEU A 390 -11.40 22.45 -1.26
C LEU A 390 -10.87 23.81 -0.79
N ALA A 391 -10.07 23.84 0.27
CA ALA A 391 -9.31 25.02 0.66
C ALA A 391 -7.97 25.07 -0.06
N LEU A 392 -7.69 26.19 -0.73
CA LEU A 392 -6.48 26.43 -1.51
C LEU A 392 -5.69 27.58 -0.89
N PHE A 393 -4.37 27.41 -0.83
CA PHE A 393 -3.46 28.50 -0.49
C PHE A 393 -2.50 28.79 -1.65
N VAL A 394 -2.55 30.05 -2.10
CA VAL A 394 -1.64 30.60 -3.11
C VAL A 394 -0.79 31.69 -2.44
N PRO A 395 0.54 31.59 -2.45
CA PRO A 395 1.43 32.56 -1.85
C PRO A 395 1.49 33.86 -2.66
N GLU A 396 2.16 34.87 -2.11
CA GLU A 396 2.40 36.15 -2.77
C GLU A 396 3.34 35.95 -3.98
N LEU A 397 2.98 36.53 -5.14
CA LEU A 397 3.75 36.40 -6.38
C LEU A 397 4.31 37.75 -6.86
N GLY A 398 5.43 37.68 -7.59
CA GLY A 398 6.03 38.84 -8.26
C GLY A 398 6.54 39.92 -7.30
N GLY A 399 7.03 39.54 -6.11
CA GLY A 399 7.56 40.49 -5.13
C GLY A 399 6.50 41.41 -4.49
N GLY A 400 5.23 41.02 -4.54
CA GLY A 400 4.11 41.74 -3.92
C GLY A 400 3.11 42.38 -4.88
N ASN A 401 3.25 42.14 -6.19
CA ASN A 401 2.26 42.58 -7.18
C ASN A 401 0.94 41.80 -7.09
N GLN A 402 0.98 40.53 -6.67
CA GLN A 402 -0.22 39.74 -6.41
C GLN A 402 -0.23 39.28 -4.95
N PRO A 403 -1.24 39.66 -4.15
CA PRO A 403 -1.32 39.25 -2.76
C PRO A 403 -1.50 37.75 -2.64
N ALA A 404 -1.03 37.18 -1.53
CA ALA A 404 -1.38 35.82 -1.18
C ALA A 404 -2.90 35.69 -1.03
N ARG A 405 -3.47 34.55 -1.39
CA ARG A 405 -4.91 34.32 -1.25
C ARG A 405 -5.22 32.94 -0.74
N VAL A 406 -6.25 32.87 0.08
CA VAL A 406 -6.90 31.63 0.50
C VAL A 406 -8.26 31.58 -0.18
N SER A 407 -8.50 30.53 -0.95
CA SER A 407 -9.76 30.33 -1.68
C SER A 407 -10.43 29.03 -1.22
N LEU A 408 -11.75 29.09 -1.01
CA LEU A 408 -12.60 27.93 -0.76
C LEU A 408 -13.39 27.62 -2.02
N VAL A 409 -13.18 26.45 -2.60
CA VAL A 409 -13.79 26.03 -3.87
C VAL A 409 -14.70 24.83 -3.61
N GLN A 410 -15.95 24.91 -4.05
CA GLN A 410 -16.88 23.79 -3.96
C GLN A 410 -16.70 22.84 -5.14
N ILE A 411 -16.68 21.53 -4.89
CA ILE A 411 -16.62 20.48 -5.91
C ILE A 411 -17.95 19.71 -5.88
N PRO A 412 -18.56 19.39 -7.04
CA PRO A 412 -18.03 19.47 -8.41
C PRO A 412 -18.26 20.80 -9.15
N SER A 413 -19.01 21.75 -8.60
CA SER A 413 -19.36 23.00 -9.29
C SER A 413 -18.15 23.86 -9.69
N LYS A 414 -17.02 23.70 -9.00
CA LYS A 414 -15.79 24.51 -9.14
C LYS A 414 -16.03 26.01 -8.88
N GLU A 415 -17.08 26.32 -8.14
CA GLU A 415 -17.40 27.69 -7.74
C GLU A 415 -16.59 28.07 -6.50
N GLU A 416 -15.99 29.25 -6.52
CA GLU A 416 -15.31 29.81 -5.37
C GLU A 416 -16.34 30.38 -4.39
N LEU A 417 -16.55 29.69 -3.26
CA LEU A 417 -17.48 30.11 -2.22
C LEU A 417 -16.99 31.36 -1.49
N ARG A 418 -15.68 31.41 -1.24
CA ARG A 418 -15.05 32.51 -0.50
C ARG A 418 -13.59 32.64 -0.87
N GLN A 419 -13.14 33.88 -1.04
CA GLN A 419 -11.73 34.21 -1.19
C GLN A 419 -11.34 35.26 -0.16
N LYS A 420 -10.14 35.11 0.40
CA LYS A 420 -9.53 36.07 1.31
C LYS A 420 -8.12 36.40 0.84
N ASN A 421 -7.88 37.69 0.59
CA ASN A 421 -6.55 38.19 0.23
C ASN A 421 -5.76 38.56 1.48
N LEU A 422 -4.48 38.20 1.47
CA LEU A 422 -3.50 38.34 2.52
C LEU A 422 -2.26 39.05 1.98
N PHE A 423 -1.68 39.92 2.79
CA PHE A 423 -0.51 40.71 2.40
C PHE A 423 0.67 40.39 3.30
N SER A 424 1.89 40.41 2.74
CA SER A 424 3.13 40.20 3.49
C SER A 424 3.18 38.85 4.21
N VAL A 425 2.69 37.79 3.58
CA VAL A 425 2.65 36.43 4.14
C VAL A 425 3.99 35.72 3.94
N SER A 426 4.53 35.13 4.99
CA SER A 426 5.71 34.26 4.92
C SER A 426 5.34 32.80 4.77
N ASP A 427 4.40 32.32 5.58
CA ASP A 427 3.95 30.92 5.59
C ASP A 427 2.49 30.85 5.99
N CYS A 428 1.80 29.80 5.55
CA CYS A 428 0.39 29.58 5.80
C CYS A 428 0.12 28.11 6.08
N LYS A 429 -0.58 27.81 7.17
CA LYS A 429 -1.05 26.45 7.50
C LYS A 429 -2.54 26.44 7.73
N MET A 430 -3.22 25.47 7.15
CA MET A 430 -4.66 25.31 7.22
C MET A 430 -5.00 24.16 8.18
N TYR A 431 -5.93 24.38 9.10
CA TYR A 431 -6.39 23.41 10.08
C TYR A 431 -7.91 23.31 10.05
N TRP A 432 -8.42 22.18 9.59
CA TRP A 432 -9.85 21.89 9.56
C TRP A 432 -10.33 21.29 10.88
N GLN A 433 -11.52 21.72 11.32
CA GLN A 433 -12.22 21.06 12.42
C GLN A 433 -12.88 19.77 11.92
N SER A 434 -12.99 18.74 12.76
CA SER A 434 -13.39 17.37 12.38
C SER A 434 -14.76 17.24 11.68
N ASN A 435 -15.71 18.12 11.98
CA ASN A 435 -17.03 18.18 11.36
C ASN A 435 -17.06 19.10 10.13
N GLY A 436 -15.97 19.82 9.83
CA GLY A 436 -15.87 20.78 8.74
C GLY A 436 -16.57 22.12 9.00
N ASP A 437 -16.99 22.39 10.24
CA ASP A 437 -17.73 23.61 10.58
C ASP A 437 -16.83 24.86 10.58
N TYR A 438 -15.56 24.66 10.94
CA TYR A 438 -14.57 25.72 11.10
C TYR A 438 -13.26 25.37 10.38
N LEU A 439 -12.66 26.38 9.77
CA LEU A 439 -11.31 26.32 9.22
C LEU A 439 -10.46 27.41 9.87
N ALA A 440 -9.35 27.02 10.48
CA ALA A 440 -8.33 27.95 10.98
C ALA A 440 -7.18 28.04 9.99
N VAL A 441 -6.89 29.24 9.54
CA VAL A 441 -5.72 29.53 8.71
C VAL A 441 -4.71 30.26 9.58
N LYS A 442 -3.62 29.59 9.93
CA LYS A 442 -2.47 30.19 10.61
C LYS A 442 -1.63 30.91 9.56
N VAL A 443 -1.55 32.23 9.66
CA VAL A 443 -0.81 33.08 8.73
C VAL A 443 0.37 33.71 9.46
N ASP A 444 1.58 33.35 9.05
CA ASP A 444 2.79 34.03 9.49
C ASP A 444 3.03 35.25 8.58
N ARG A 445 3.12 36.45 9.16
CA ARG A 445 3.26 37.72 8.42
C ARG A 445 4.58 38.38 8.73
N TYR A 446 5.24 38.94 7.72
CA TYR A 446 6.41 39.78 7.90
C TYR A 446 6.03 41.11 8.57
N THR A 447 6.86 41.57 9.50
CA THR A 447 6.77 42.95 9.99
C THR A 447 7.19 43.94 8.91
N LYS A 448 6.85 45.23 9.07
CA LYS A 448 7.24 46.29 8.11
C LYS A 448 8.74 46.34 7.83
N THR A 449 9.57 45.96 8.80
CA THR A 449 11.04 45.93 8.66
C THR A 449 11.54 44.64 7.99
N LYS A 450 10.68 43.65 7.72
CA LYS A 450 10.99 42.29 7.23
C LYS A 450 12.02 41.52 8.06
N LYS A 451 12.35 42.00 9.27
CA LYS A 451 13.33 41.38 10.18
C LYS A 451 12.72 40.32 11.10
N SER A 452 11.42 40.40 11.34
CA SER A 452 10.69 39.48 12.20
C SER A 452 9.35 39.10 11.59
N THR A 453 8.79 37.98 12.03
CA THR A 453 7.45 37.53 11.67
C THR A 453 6.56 37.56 12.90
N TYR A 454 5.28 37.91 12.71
CA TYR A 454 4.23 37.74 13.71
C TYR A 454 3.15 36.83 13.14
N THR A 455 2.53 36.01 13.98
CA THR A 455 1.51 35.06 13.54
C THR A 455 0.11 35.58 13.86
N GLY A 456 -0.81 35.44 12.92
CA GLY A 456 -2.24 35.66 13.13
C GLY A 456 -3.06 34.45 12.68
N PHE A 457 -4.28 34.35 13.16
CA PHE A 457 -5.24 33.36 12.67
C PHE A 457 -6.40 34.03 11.94
N GLU A 458 -6.79 33.42 10.83
CA GLU A 458 -8.05 33.72 10.15
C GLU A 458 -8.97 32.52 10.30
N LEU A 459 -10.07 32.71 11.02
CA LEU A 459 -11.02 31.68 11.39
C LEU A 459 -12.26 31.83 10.50
N PHE A 460 -12.49 30.83 9.65
CA PHE A 460 -13.60 30.77 8.71
C PHE A 460 -14.73 29.93 9.31
N ARG A 461 -15.96 30.44 9.26
CA ARG A 461 -17.17 29.75 9.69
C ARG A 461 -17.92 29.24 8.46
N ILE A 462 -17.71 27.97 8.11
CA ILE A 462 -18.06 27.43 6.79
C ILE A 462 -19.56 27.22 6.64
N LYS A 463 -20.25 26.84 7.72
CA LYS A 463 -21.70 26.58 7.71
C LYS A 463 -22.57 27.84 7.84
N GLU A 464 -21.97 29.00 8.12
CA GLU A 464 -22.69 30.27 8.23
C GLU A 464 -22.80 30.96 6.86
N ARG A 465 -23.89 31.72 6.65
CA ARG A 465 -24.12 32.43 5.38
C ARG A 465 -22.96 33.40 5.08
N ASP A 466 -22.52 33.42 3.83
CA ASP A 466 -21.41 34.25 3.31
C ASP A 466 -20.02 33.94 3.92
N ILE A 467 -19.90 32.86 4.71
CA ILE A 467 -18.66 32.39 5.36
C ILE A 467 -17.93 33.54 6.08
N PRO A 468 -18.43 33.98 7.24
CA PRO A 468 -17.80 35.04 8.01
C PRO A 468 -16.37 34.64 8.41
N ILE A 469 -15.47 35.62 8.33
CA ILE A 469 -14.05 35.47 8.62
C ILE A 469 -13.74 36.32 9.85
N GLU A 470 -13.23 35.67 10.88
CA GLU A 470 -12.80 36.32 12.11
C GLU A 470 -11.27 36.31 12.18
N VAL A 471 -10.69 37.48 12.42
CA VAL A 471 -9.24 37.61 12.58
C VAL A 471 -8.92 37.58 14.07
N LEU A 472 -8.15 36.58 14.48
CA LEU A 472 -7.64 36.46 15.84
C LEU A 472 -6.14 36.77 15.85
N GLU A 473 -5.78 37.85 16.55
CA GLU A 473 -4.39 38.17 16.87
C GLU A 473 -4.10 37.75 18.31
N LEU A 474 -2.91 37.19 18.55
CA LEU A 474 -2.45 36.91 19.91
C LEU A 474 -2.18 38.23 20.65
N GLU A 475 -2.41 38.22 21.98
CA GLU A 475 -2.14 39.37 22.86
C GLU A 475 -0.67 39.79 22.78
N ASN A 476 0.24 38.81 22.77
CA ASN A 476 1.66 39.01 22.57
C ASN A 476 2.02 38.83 21.09
N LYS A 477 2.22 39.94 20.38
CA LYS A 477 2.55 39.92 18.93
C LYS A 477 3.93 39.32 18.61
N ASN A 478 4.80 39.17 19.61
CA ASN A 478 6.12 38.57 19.45
C ASN A 478 6.12 37.06 19.68
N ASP A 479 5.04 36.49 20.23
CA ASP A 479 4.98 35.07 20.51
C ASP A 479 4.83 34.28 19.21
N LYS A 480 5.73 33.33 19.01
CA LYS A 480 5.64 32.39 17.89
C LYS A 480 4.69 31.27 18.24
N ILE A 481 3.95 30.79 17.24
CA ILE A 481 3.02 29.68 17.41
C ILE A 481 3.74 28.38 17.10
N LEU A 482 3.76 27.48 18.08
CA LEU A 482 4.37 26.17 17.96
C LEU A 482 3.38 25.14 17.45
N ALA A 483 2.16 25.13 18.02
CA ALA A 483 1.12 24.15 17.67
C ALA A 483 -0.28 24.75 17.77
N PHE A 484 -1.20 24.18 16.99
CA PHE A 484 -2.61 24.51 16.95
C PHE A 484 -3.41 23.22 16.85
N ALA A 485 -4.49 23.08 17.63
CA ALA A 485 -5.38 21.94 17.52
C ALA A 485 -6.84 22.29 17.85
N TRP A 486 -7.75 21.88 16.97
CA TRP A 486 -9.20 21.95 17.18
C TRP A 486 -9.69 20.87 18.13
N GLU A 487 -10.69 21.19 18.95
CA GLU A 487 -11.46 20.19 19.68
C GLU A 487 -12.31 19.35 18.70
N PRO A 488 -12.17 18.02 18.67
CA PRO A 488 -13.01 17.14 17.88
C PRO A 488 -14.48 17.29 18.25
N LYS A 489 -15.36 17.39 17.25
CA LYS A 489 -16.81 17.60 17.41
C LYS A 489 -17.20 18.83 18.24
N GLY A 490 -16.24 19.70 18.54
CA GLY A 490 -16.41 20.90 19.36
C GLY A 490 -16.25 22.19 18.56
N HIS A 491 -16.27 23.30 19.30
CA HIS A 491 -16.10 24.65 18.78
C HIS A 491 -14.93 25.38 19.47
N ARG A 492 -14.19 24.67 20.32
CA ARG A 492 -13.02 25.16 21.05
C ARG A 492 -11.75 24.75 20.32
N PHE A 493 -10.68 25.48 20.58
CA PHE A 493 -9.34 25.12 20.11
C PHE A 493 -8.28 25.58 21.10
N ALA A 494 -7.12 24.95 21.00
CA ALA A 494 -5.96 25.26 21.82
C ALA A 494 -4.79 25.68 20.92
N VAL A 495 -4.02 26.64 21.41
CA VAL A 495 -2.84 27.17 20.72
C VAL A 495 -1.68 27.18 21.69
N ILE A 496 -0.56 26.58 21.28
CA ILE A 496 0.72 26.73 21.96
C ILE A 496 1.46 27.91 21.32
N HIS A 497 1.77 28.92 22.13
CA HIS A 497 2.49 30.12 21.70
C HIS A 497 3.57 30.53 22.70
N GLY A 498 4.58 31.26 22.23
CA GLY A 498 5.69 31.73 23.05
C GLY A 498 7.01 31.05 22.71
N ASP A 499 8.05 31.37 23.47
CA ASP A 499 9.39 30.86 23.22
C ASP A 499 9.67 29.53 23.93
N SER A 500 10.34 28.63 23.21
CA SER A 500 10.91 27.41 23.79
C SER A 500 12.02 27.78 24.79
N PRO A 501 12.10 27.15 25.97
CA PRO A 501 11.54 25.85 26.34
C PRO A 501 10.28 25.89 27.23
N ARG A 502 9.67 27.06 27.45
CA ARG A 502 8.49 27.19 28.32
C ARG A 502 7.37 27.97 27.63
N PRO A 503 6.79 27.43 26.55
CA PRO A 503 5.66 28.07 25.89
C PRO A 503 4.42 28.18 26.79
N ASP A 504 3.58 29.15 26.45
CA ASP A 504 2.26 29.36 27.00
C ASP A 504 1.22 28.65 26.12
N ILE A 505 0.11 28.24 26.72
CA ILE A 505 -0.96 27.51 26.05
C ILE A 505 -2.25 28.25 26.31
N SER A 506 -2.87 28.75 25.24
CA SER A 506 -4.13 29.49 25.32
C SER A 506 -5.27 28.69 24.72
N PHE A 507 -6.40 28.66 25.44
CA PHE A 507 -7.64 28.04 25.01
C PHE A 507 -8.63 29.10 24.54
N TYR A 508 -9.25 28.83 23.41
CA TYR A 508 -10.21 29.72 22.77
C TYR A 508 -11.49 28.97 22.41
N SER A 509 -12.59 29.71 22.30
CA SER A 509 -13.90 29.22 21.91
C SER A 509 -14.46 30.07 20.77
N MET A 510 -14.91 29.44 19.69
CA MET A 510 -15.61 30.09 18.57
C MET A 510 -17.02 30.57 18.94
N ARG A 511 -17.56 30.14 20.08
CA ARG A 511 -18.88 30.56 20.57
C ARG A 511 -18.69 31.26 21.91
N SER A 512 -19.19 32.49 22.02
CA SER A 512 -19.33 33.15 23.32
C SER A 512 -20.78 33.06 23.78
N THR A 513 -20.99 32.87 25.10
CA THR A 513 -22.31 32.85 25.77
C THR A 513 -23.17 34.07 25.46
N ASN A 514 -22.55 35.20 25.15
CA ASN A 514 -23.24 36.47 24.86
C ASN A 514 -23.18 36.88 23.39
N ASN A 515 -22.36 36.24 22.56
CA ASN A 515 -22.20 36.56 21.14
C ASN A 515 -21.72 35.34 20.36
N THR A 516 -22.58 34.79 19.50
CA THR A 516 -22.26 33.63 18.66
C THR A 516 -21.21 33.93 17.59
N GLY A 517 -20.94 35.21 17.30
CA GLY A 517 -20.06 35.66 16.21
C GLY A 517 -18.66 36.15 16.62
N ARG A 518 -18.24 36.01 17.89
CA ARG A 518 -16.88 36.38 18.32
C ARG A 518 -16.18 35.25 19.07
N VAL A 519 -14.91 35.09 18.78
CA VAL A 519 -13.98 34.23 19.49
C VAL A 519 -13.74 34.81 20.88
N SER A 520 -13.86 33.94 21.88
CA SER A 520 -13.57 34.28 23.27
C SER A 520 -12.41 33.43 23.78
N LYS A 521 -11.53 34.07 24.54
CA LYS A 521 -10.42 33.40 25.23
C LYS A 521 -10.94 32.84 26.55
N LEU A 522 -10.69 31.55 26.80
CA LEU A 522 -11.15 30.85 27.99
C LEU A 522 -10.10 30.93 29.10
N ALA A 523 -8.87 30.49 28.82
CA ALA A 523 -7.78 30.45 29.78
C ALA A 523 -6.41 30.48 29.08
N THR A 524 -5.38 30.87 29.82
CA THR A 524 -3.97 30.72 29.41
C THR A 524 -3.20 30.02 30.52
N LEU A 525 -2.60 28.89 30.19
CA LEU A 525 -1.63 28.20 31.03
C LEU A 525 -0.24 28.72 30.68
N LYS A 526 0.45 29.31 31.65
CA LYS A 526 1.76 29.90 31.43
C LYS A 526 2.89 28.93 31.77
N GLY A 527 3.97 28.97 30.98
CA GLY A 527 5.25 28.32 31.26
C GLY A 527 5.21 26.78 31.27
N LYS A 528 4.59 26.17 30.26
CA LYS A 528 4.45 24.71 30.10
C LYS A 528 5.52 24.15 29.17
N GLN A 529 5.98 22.92 29.40
CA GLN A 529 6.96 22.24 28.51
C GLN A 529 6.25 21.38 27.45
N ALA A 530 5.32 21.97 26.70
CA ALA A 530 4.58 21.25 25.66
C ALA A 530 4.86 21.82 24.26
N ASN A 531 4.99 20.95 23.27
CA ASN A 531 5.16 21.32 21.86
C ASN A 531 4.12 20.69 20.94
N ALA A 532 3.30 19.77 21.45
CA ALA A 532 2.23 19.12 20.71
C ALA A 532 0.93 19.09 21.53
N LEU A 533 -0.19 19.25 20.82
CA LEU A 533 -1.54 19.25 21.38
C LEU A 533 -2.32 18.07 20.82
N TYR A 534 -2.98 17.36 21.71
CA TYR A 534 -3.66 16.11 21.40
C TYR A 534 -5.01 16.13 22.11
N TRP A 535 -6.11 16.29 21.37
CA TRP A 535 -7.47 16.31 21.96
C TRP A 535 -8.10 14.93 21.98
N SER A 536 -8.83 14.62 23.06
CA SER A 536 -9.69 13.44 23.10
C SER A 536 -10.74 13.49 21.97
N PRO A 537 -11.05 12.38 21.30
CA PRO A 537 -12.09 12.32 20.27
C PRO A 537 -13.50 12.68 20.76
N ALA A 538 -13.73 12.55 22.08
CA ALA A 538 -14.97 12.96 22.73
C ALA A 538 -15.00 14.46 23.08
N GLY A 539 -13.89 15.18 22.90
CA GLY A 539 -13.69 16.54 23.42
C GLY A 539 -13.40 16.54 24.92
N ARG A 540 -13.54 17.71 25.56
CA ARG A 540 -13.31 17.96 27.00
C ARG A 540 -11.86 17.85 27.47
N PHE A 541 -11.20 16.73 27.18
CA PHE A 541 -9.83 16.45 27.63
C PHE A 541 -8.82 16.73 26.51
N ILE A 542 -7.69 17.30 26.90
CA ILE A 542 -6.55 17.53 26.01
C ILE A 542 -5.26 17.08 26.70
N LEU A 543 -4.41 16.41 25.96
CA LEU A 543 -3.05 16.08 26.32
C LEU A 543 -2.11 17.15 25.76
N LEU A 544 -1.37 17.78 26.66
CA LEU A 544 -0.31 18.71 26.37
C LEU A 544 1.00 17.92 26.44
N ALA A 545 1.60 17.63 25.28
CA ALA A 545 2.75 16.75 25.18
C ALA A 545 4.03 17.51 24.86
N GLY A 546 5.07 17.29 25.66
CA GLY A 546 6.44 17.73 25.46
C GLY A 546 7.26 16.64 24.77
N LEU A 547 7.03 16.41 23.48
CA LEU A 547 7.69 15.34 22.74
C LEU A 547 9.11 15.73 22.29
N LYS A 548 9.94 14.73 21.99
CA LYS A 548 11.32 14.88 21.49
C LYS A 548 12.21 15.66 22.47
N GLY A 549 12.49 16.93 22.19
CA GLY A 549 13.43 17.77 22.94
C GLY A 549 12.91 18.31 24.28
N PHE A 550 11.67 18.00 24.66
CA PHE A 550 11.03 18.47 25.90
C PHE A 550 10.88 17.35 26.95
N ASN A 551 11.79 16.36 26.92
CA ASN A 551 11.90 15.28 27.90
C ASN A 551 10.65 14.38 28.09
N GLY A 552 9.66 14.45 27.20
CA GLY A 552 8.49 13.57 27.23
C GLY A 552 7.51 13.87 28.37
N GLN A 553 7.45 15.13 28.82
CA GLN A 553 6.47 15.55 29.82
C GLN A 553 5.07 15.57 29.21
N LEU A 554 4.14 14.84 29.82
CA LEU A 554 2.75 14.73 29.42
C LEU A 554 1.85 15.33 30.50
N GLU A 555 1.00 16.29 30.13
CA GLU A 555 0.04 16.90 31.03
C GLU A 555 -1.38 16.71 30.50
N PHE A 556 -2.22 16.04 31.29
CA PHE A 556 -3.64 15.83 31.00
C PHE A 556 -4.46 16.96 31.59
N TYR A 557 -5.13 17.71 30.73
CA TYR A 557 -5.87 18.91 31.09
C TYR A 557 -7.36 18.78 30.74
N ASN A 558 -8.23 19.14 31.68
CA ASN A 558 -9.68 19.20 31.50
C ASN A 558 -10.07 20.64 31.16
N VAL A 559 -10.57 20.84 29.94
CA VAL A 559 -10.90 22.18 29.43
C VAL A 559 -12.26 22.69 29.93
N ASP A 560 -13.14 21.81 30.41
CA ASP A 560 -14.43 22.23 30.97
C ASP A 560 -14.26 22.84 32.37
N GLU A 561 -13.45 22.19 33.20
CA GLU A 561 -13.15 22.64 34.58
C GLU A 561 -11.95 23.59 34.64
N LEU A 562 -11.14 23.63 33.56
CA LEU A 562 -9.88 24.37 33.47
C LEU A 562 -8.80 23.87 34.46
N GLU A 563 -8.78 22.56 34.71
CA GLU A 563 -7.95 21.92 35.72
C GLU A 563 -6.99 20.90 35.11
N THR A 564 -5.77 20.81 35.65
CA THR A 564 -4.83 19.74 35.33
C THR A 564 -5.19 18.50 36.14
N MET A 565 -5.51 17.40 35.45
CA MET A 565 -5.90 16.15 36.09
C MET A 565 -4.69 15.32 36.53
N ALA A 566 -3.72 15.17 35.63
CA ALA A 566 -2.57 14.30 35.83
C ALA A 566 -1.37 14.78 35.03
N THR A 567 -0.19 14.46 35.53
CA THR A 567 1.08 14.67 34.84
C THR A 567 1.84 13.34 34.82
N ALA A 568 2.38 12.99 33.66
CA ALA A 568 3.21 11.81 33.47
C ALA A 568 4.51 12.20 32.77
N GLU A 569 5.58 11.44 33.01
CA GLU A 569 6.87 11.66 32.37
C GLU A 569 7.29 10.39 31.63
N HIS A 570 7.51 10.51 30.33
CA HIS A 570 7.88 9.40 29.47
C HIS A 570 9.11 9.73 28.63
N PHE A 571 10.28 9.38 29.17
CA PHE A 571 11.55 9.58 28.49
C PHE A 571 11.56 8.91 27.11
N MET A 572 12.11 9.61 26.11
CA MET A 572 12.20 9.17 24.71
C MET A 572 10.88 9.11 23.91
N ALA A 573 9.77 9.63 24.44
CA ALA A 573 8.55 9.80 23.65
C ALA A 573 8.77 10.81 22.50
N THR A 574 8.76 10.31 21.26
CA THR A 574 9.04 11.10 20.04
C THR A 574 7.81 11.41 19.20
N TYR A 575 6.75 10.60 19.36
CA TYR A 575 5.46 10.74 18.69
C TYR A 575 4.35 10.67 19.73
N GLY A 576 3.28 11.44 19.53
CA GLY A 576 2.12 11.39 20.40
C GLY A 576 1.11 10.34 19.96
N PRO A 577 0.12 10.06 20.81
CA PRO A 577 -0.88 9.02 20.57
C PRO A 577 -1.72 9.31 19.33
N SER A 578 -1.99 8.27 18.54
CA SER A 578 -3.07 8.28 17.54
C SER A 578 -4.40 8.18 18.28
N MET A 579 -5.13 9.28 18.37
CA MET A 579 -6.37 9.33 19.14
C MET A 579 -7.58 8.87 18.31
N ALA A 580 -7.67 7.57 18.10
CA ALA A 580 -8.93 6.93 17.68
C ALA A 580 -9.88 6.67 18.88
N SER A 581 -9.40 6.79 20.13
CA SER A 581 -10.13 6.23 21.28
C SER A 581 -10.18 7.09 22.54
N TYR A 582 -11.12 6.72 23.44
CA TYR A 582 -11.33 7.28 24.78
C TYR A 582 -10.11 7.14 25.71
N TYR A 583 -9.19 6.24 25.38
CA TYR A 583 -7.95 6.01 26.08
C TYR A 583 -6.77 6.50 25.24
N ILE A 584 -5.95 7.36 25.83
CA ILE A 584 -4.58 7.58 25.37
C ILE A 584 -3.77 6.39 25.92
N GLY A 585 -3.86 5.27 25.21
CA GLY A 585 -3.01 4.10 25.42
C GLY A 585 -1.73 4.27 24.61
N TYR A 586 -0.59 3.97 25.25
CA TYR A 586 0.72 3.88 24.60
C TYR A 586 0.83 2.66 23.70
#